data_AF-A0A8H6BX51-F1
#
_entry.id   AF-A0A8H6BX51-F1
#
_cell.length_a   1.000
_cell.length_b   1.000
_cell.length_c   1.000
_cell.angle_alpha   90.00
_cell.angle_beta   90.00
_cell.angle_gamma   90.00
#
_symmetry.space_group_name_H-M   'P 1'
#
loop_
_entity.id
_entity.type
_entity.pdbx_description
1 polymer ?
#
loop_
_entity_poly.entity_id
_entity_poly.type
_entity_poly.pdbx_seq_one_letter_code
_entity_poly.pdbx_strand_id
1 'polypeptide(L)'
;MGPPFYTAANLVVYGAFFAIYPFHFVYELGMNYDQMWDAFKSFWRVIKDYKKSTYDGFDDPHSTMMRAYPEVPEWAYLIIVVISLVLAILCVKVYPAETPVWGIFFALGINFVFLIPLTTIYARTGFAFGLNVLVELIVGYAIPGNGLALAFIKALGYNIDGQAQNFVNDLKQGHYAKLPPRAVYRVQLLSIFISSFIQLGILNFQINGGIKDYCEPGNTQKFTCPSSRTFYSASVLWGLLVQKEFSMVYIQF
;
A
#
# COMPACT_ATOMS: atom_id res chain seq x y z
N MET A 1 13.29 -28.21 -10.97
CA MET A 1 12.09 -27.46 -10.56
C MET A 1 10.93 -27.97 -11.39
N GLY A 2 9.97 -28.68 -10.79
CA GLY A 2 8.74 -29.06 -11.49
C GLY A 2 7.94 -27.82 -11.91
N PRO A 3 6.95 -27.94 -12.81
CA PRO A 3 6.10 -26.81 -13.17
C PRO A 3 5.48 -26.24 -11.89
N PRO A 4 5.43 -24.90 -11.75
CA PRO A 4 4.81 -24.27 -10.60
C PRO A 4 3.36 -24.75 -10.46
N PHE A 5 3.04 -25.42 -9.36
CA PHE A 5 1.72 -25.98 -9.13
C PHE A 5 0.86 -24.96 -8.38
N TYR A 6 -0.19 -24.48 -9.04
CA TYR A 6 -1.29 -23.77 -8.38
C TYR A 6 -2.34 -24.79 -7.96
N THR A 7 -2.73 -24.79 -6.69
CA THR A 7 -3.90 -25.59 -6.28
C THR A 7 -5.15 -25.01 -6.93
N ALA A 8 -6.12 -25.87 -7.29
CA ALA A 8 -7.39 -25.40 -7.85
C ALA A 8 -8.07 -24.36 -6.93
N ALA A 9 -7.95 -24.54 -5.61
CA ALA A 9 -8.43 -23.58 -4.63
C ALA A 9 -7.76 -22.20 -4.77
N ASN A 10 -6.44 -22.14 -4.93
CA ASN A 10 -5.76 -20.87 -5.15
C ASN A 10 -6.19 -20.25 -6.49
N LEU A 11 -6.36 -21.02 -7.58
CA LEU A 11 -6.84 -20.48 -8.85
C LEU A 11 -8.22 -19.83 -8.72
N VAL A 12 -9.16 -20.45 -7.98
CA VAL A 12 -10.47 -19.86 -7.70
C VAL A 12 -10.35 -18.57 -6.90
N VAL A 13 -9.50 -18.54 -5.87
CA VAL A 13 -9.30 -17.35 -5.04
C VAL A 13 -8.73 -16.19 -5.86
N TYR A 14 -7.70 -16.43 -6.68
CA TYR A 14 -7.13 -15.40 -7.55
C TYR A 14 -8.12 -14.98 -8.63
N GLY A 15 -8.87 -15.91 -9.22
CA GLY A 15 -9.95 -15.61 -10.17
C GLY A 15 -11.04 -14.72 -9.56
N ALA A 16 -11.41 -14.96 -8.30
CA ALA A 16 -12.35 -14.12 -7.57
C ALA A 16 -11.78 -12.70 -7.33
N PHE A 17 -10.51 -12.57 -6.96
CA PHE A 17 -9.84 -11.27 -6.85
C PHE A 17 -9.86 -10.52 -8.20
N PHE A 18 -9.51 -11.20 -9.30
CA PHE A 18 -9.53 -10.60 -10.64
C PHE A 18 -10.93 -10.18 -11.10
N ALA A 19 -11.99 -10.87 -10.69
CA ALA A 19 -13.36 -10.47 -10.99
C ALA A 19 -13.85 -9.31 -10.12
N ILE A 20 -13.41 -9.26 -8.85
CA ILE A 20 -13.80 -8.23 -7.90
C ILE A 20 -13.25 -6.86 -8.29
N TYR A 21 -11.98 -6.74 -8.68
CA TYR A 21 -11.39 -5.43 -9.00
C TYR A 21 -12.14 -4.63 -10.09
N PRO A 22 -12.44 -5.18 -11.29
CA PRO A 22 -13.19 -4.46 -12.30
C PRO A 22 -14.65 -4.24 -11.90
N PHE A 23 -15.31 -5.23 -11.28
CA PHE A 23 -16.68 -5.06 -10.80
C PHE A 23 -16.77 -3.90 -9.80
N HIS A 24 -15.81 -3.83 -8.88
CA HIS A 24 -15.70 -2.79 -7.88
C HIS A 24 -15.42 -1.41 -8.49
N PHE A 25 -14.47 -1.33 -9.44
CA PHE A 25 -14.17 -0.08 -10.14
C PHE A 25 -15.37 0.42 -10.95
N VAL A 26 -16.08 -0.48 -11.64
CA VAL A 26 -17.31 -0.15 -12.38
C VAL A 26 -18.44 0.25 -11.44
N TYR A 27 -18.62 -0.46 -10.33
CA TYR A 27 -19.65 -0.13 -9.34
C TYR A 27 -19.44 1.27 -8.74
N GLU A 28 -18.21 1.62 -8.39
CA GLU A 28 -17.91 2.95 -7.85
C GLU A 28 -18.02 4.06 -8.87
N LEU A 29 -17.46 3.86 -10.06
CA LEU A 29 -17.58 4.83 -11.15
C LEU A 29 -19.02 5.03 -11.57
N GLY A 30 -19.84 3.97 -11.56
CA GLY A 30 -21.23 4.01 -12.00
C GLY A 30 -22.18 4.59 -10.96
N MET A 31 -22.05 4.18 -9.69
CA MET A 31 -23.02 4.54 -8.66
C MET A 31 -22.62 5.79 -7.87
N ASN A 32 -21.34 6.13 -7.79
CA ASN A 32 -20.82 7.20 -6.94
C ASN A 32 -19.96 8.21 -7.70
N TYR A 33 -20.22 8.36 -9.00
CA TYR A 33 -19.50 9.26 -9.88
C TYR A 33 -19.39 10.69 -9.31
N ASP A 34 -20.49 11.22 -8.76
CA ASP A 34 -20.54 12.58 -8.22
C ASP A 34 -19.55 12.77 -7.06
N GLN A 35 -19.48 11.80 -6.14
CA GLN A 35 -18.57 11.84 -4.99
C GLN A 35 -17.10 11.75 -5.42
N MET A 36 -16.81 10.89 -6.39
CA MET A 36 -15.46 10.75 -6.90
C MET A 36 -15.03 12.00 -7.68
N TRP A 37 -15.94 12.59 -8.46
CA TRP A 37 -15.69 13.84 -9.16
C TRP A 37 -15.48 15.01 -8.19
N ASP A 38 -16.22 15.05 -7.08
CA ASP A 38 -16.03 16.05 -6.04
C ASP A 38 -14.73 15.85 -5.25
N ALA A 39 -14.29 14.61 -5.03
CA ALA A 39 -12.96 14.29 -4.49
C ALA A 39 -11.83 14.72 -5.46
N PHE A 40 -11.99 14.50 -6.76
CA PHE A 40 -11.03 14.98 -7.77
C PHE A 40 -10.99 16.52 -7.82
N LYS A 41 -12.14 17.20 -7.75
CA LYS A 41 -12.20 18.67 -7.68
C LYS A 41 -11.59 19.22 -6.40
N SER A 42 -11.84 18.59 -5.25
CA SER A 42 -11.27 19.04 -3.97
C SER A 42 -9.75 18.90 -3.98
N PHE A 43 -9.24 17.77 -4.50
CA PHE A 43 -7.82 17.56 -4.72
C PHE A 43 -7.21 18.60 -5.68
N TRP A 44 -7.88 18.88 -6.81
CA TRP A 44 -7.42 19.93 -7.73
C TRP A 44 -7.40 21.31 -7.07
N ARG A 45 -8.40 21.62 -6.23
CA ARG A 45 -8.48 22.88 -5.49
C ARG A 45 -7.35 23.02 -4.48
N VAL A 46 -6.99 21.94 -3.80
CA VAL A 46 -5.83 21.87 -2.89
C VAL A 46 -4.52 22.16 -3.65
N ILE A 47 -4.33 21.54 -4.82
CA ILE A 47 -3.15 21.79 -5.67
C ILE A 47 -3.09 23.26 -6.14
N LYS A 48 -4.22 23.84 -6.54
CA LYS A 48 -4.28 25.18 -7.13
C LYS A 48 -4.18 26.28 -6.08
N ASP A 49 -4.86 26.11 -4.95
CA ASP A 49 -5.04 27.12 -3.91
C ASP A 49 -4.51 26.60 -2.56
N TYR A 50 -3.20 26.37 -2.49
CA TYR A 50 -2.47 25.87 -1.32
C TYR A 50 -2.62 26.71 -0.01
N LYS A 51 -3.23 27.89 -0.11
CA LYS A 51 -3.48 28.80 1.02
C LYS A 51 -4.91 28.74 1.56
N LYS A 52 -5.84 28.06 0.89
CA LYS A 52 -7.25 28.02 1.29
C LYS A 52 -7.45 26.87 2.28
N SER A 53 -8.19 27.13 3.36
CA SER A 53 -8.45 26.13 4.41
C SER A 53 -9.24 24.95 3.84
N THR A 54 -8.89 23.73 4.25
CA THR A 54 -9.58 22.50 3.83
C THR A 54 -11.06 22.51 4.28
N TYR A 55 -11.39 23.28 5.33
CA TYR A 55 -12.74 23.45 5.87
C TYR A 55 -13.56 24.58 5.20
N ASP A 56 -12.97 25.37 4.29
CA ASP A 56 -13.65 26.44 3.55
C ASP A 56 -14.46 25.85 2.37
N GLY A 57 -15.63 25.30 2.70
CA GLY A 57 -16.57 24.74 1.74
C GLY A 57 -17.60 23.78 2.33
N PHE A 58 -17.40 23.32 3.56
CA PHE A 58 -18.33 22.46 4.28
C PHE A 58 -18.92 23.21 5.48
N ASP A 59 -20.25 23.34 5.52
CA ASP A 59 -21.01 24.03 6.58
C ASP A 59 -21.64 23.04 7.59
N ASP A 60 -21.05 21.85 7.73
CA ASP A 60 -21.47 20.92 8.76
C ASP A 60 -21.01 21.39 10.15
N PRO A 61 -21.75 21.04 11.22
CA PRO A 61 -21.41 21.44 12.58
C PRO A 61 -20.00 20.98 13.02
N HIS A 62 -19.52 19.84 12.50
CA HIS A 62 -18.20 19.32 12.83
C HIS A 62 -17.07 20.15 12.19
N SER A 63 -17.18 20.47 10.90
CA SER A 63 -16.24 21.37 10.21
C SER A 63 -16.26 22.78 10.81
N THR A 64 -17.43 23.29 11.19
CA THR A 64 -17.55 24.61 11.84
C THR A 64 -16.79 24.66 13.17
N MET A 65 -16.88 23.60 13.99
CA MET A 65 -16.10 23.50 15.23
C MET A 65 -14.60 23.29 14.97
N MET A 66 -14.23 22.62 13.88
CA MET A 66 -12.83 22.38 13.51
C MET A 66 -12.13 23.62 12.94
N ARG A 67 -12.87 24.57 12.34
CA ARG A 67 -12.32 25.86 11.84
C ARG A 67 -11.61 26.67 12.94
N ALA A 68 -11.92 26.44 14.21
CA ALA A 68 -11.24 27.08 15.34
C ALA A 68 -9.79 26.62 15.53
N TYR A 69 -9.42 25.45 15.00
CA TYR A 69 -8.07 24.90 15.13
C TYR A 69 -7.20 25.24 13.93
N PRO A 70 -5.92 25.61 14.16
CA PRO A 70 -5.01 25.88 13.07
C PRO A 70 -4.64 24.59 12.34
N GLU A 71 -4.79 24.60 11.02
CA GLU A 71 -4.47 23.44 10.17
C GLU A 71 -2.97 23.12 10.17
N VAL A 72 -2.66 21.86 9.85
CA VAL A 72 -1.29 21.41 9.57
C VAL A 72 -0.98 21.80 8.14
N PRO A 73 0.11 22.53 7.89
CA PRO A 73 0.40 22.99 6.55
C PRO A 73 0.87 21.82 5.68
N GLU A 74 0.36 21.73 4.45
CA GLU A 74 0.47 20.54 3.60
C GLU A 74 1.92 20.13 3.25
N TRP A 75 2.87 21.07 3.32
CA TRP A 75 4.28 20.87 2.97
C TRP A 75 4.95 19.95 3.97
N ALA A 76 4.45 19.90 5.19
CA ALA A 76 4.91 18.96 6.20
C ALA A 76 4.68 17.51 5.73
N TYR A 77 3.54 17.22 5.09
CA TYR A 77 3.26 15.93 4.47
C TYR A 77 4.12 15.70 3.22
N LEU A 78 4.31 16.74 2.38
CA LEU A 78 5.16 16.64 1.19
C LEU A 78 6.62 16.32 1.56
N ILE A 79 7.16 16.93 2.61
CA ILE A 79 8.50 16.62 3.13
C ILE A 79 8.60 15.14 3.52
N ILE A 80 7.60 14.58 4.20
CA ILE A 80 7.61 13.16 4.59
C ILE A 80 7.63 12.26 3.34
N VAL A 81 6.84 12.58 2.32
CA VAL A 81 6.83 11.83 1.05
C VAL A 81 8.18 11.89 0.34
N VAL A 82 8.84 13.06 0.34
CA VAL A 82 10.16 13.21 -0.26
C VAL A 82 11.21 12.41 0.53
N ILE A 83 11.19 12.49 1.86
CA ILE A 83 12.11 11.72 2.71
C ILE A 83 11.91 10.21 2.50
N SER A 84 10.66 9.72 2.47
CA SER A 84 10.37 8.30 2.27
C SER A 84 10.79 7.82 0.88
N LEU A 85 10.62 8.63 -0.16
CA LEU A 85 11.10 8.34 -1.51
C LEU A 85 12.63 8.24 -1.58
N VAL A 86 13.34 9.17 -0.94
CA VAL A 86 14.82 9.14 -0.87
C VAL A 86 15.31 7.90 -0.16
N LEU A 87 14.69 7.54 0.98
CA LEU A 87 15.02 6.32 1.71
C LEU A 87 14.72 5.05 0.88
N ALA A 88 13.61 5.01 0.14
CA ALA A 88 13.28 3.89 -0.73
C ALA A 88 14.31 3.70 -1.87
N ILE A 89 14.73 4.80 -2.51
CA ILE A 89 15.78 4.78 -3.53
C ILE A 89 17.12 4.31 -2.94
N LEU A 90 17.46 4.77 -1.73
CA LEU A 90 18.68 4.37 -1.03
C LEU A 90 18.65 2.88 -0.69
N CYS A 91 17.52 2.35 -0.21
CA CYS A 91 17.36 0.91 0.04
C CYS A 91 17.61 0.06 -1.21
N VAL A 92 17.10 0.48 -2.37
CA VAL A 92 17.32 -0.22 -3.65
C VAL A 92 18.77 -0.14 -4.12
N LYS A 93 19.48 0.96 -3.84
CA LYS A 93 20.89 1.13 -4.20
C LYS A 93 21.83 0.31 -3.29
N VAL A 94 21.49 0.18 -2.02
CA VAL A 94 22.33 -0.50 -1.01
C VAL A 94 22.11 -2.00 -1.03
N TYR A 95 20.88 -2.46 -1.25
CA TYR A 95 20.58 -3.89 -1.34
C TYR A 95 20.49 -4.33 -2.80
N PRO A 96 21.30 -5.33 -3.23
CA PRO A 96 21.34 -5.80 -4.61
C PRO A 96 20.11 -6.69 -4.91
N ALA A 97 18.93 -6.10 -4.95
CA ALA A 97 17.67 -6.76 -5.30
C ALA A 97 17.39 -6.74 -6.81
N GLU A 98 18.30 -6.19 -7.63
CA GLU A 98 18.13 -5.99 -9.09
C GLU A 98 16.80 -5.28 -9.43
N THR A 99 16.31 -4.42 -8.54
CA THR A 99 15.10 -3.64 -8.72
C THR A 99 15.39 -2.37 -9.55
N PRO A 100 14.67 -2.13 -10.66
CA PRO A 100 14.77 -0.87 -11.38
C PRO A 100 14.15 0.26 -10.55
N VAL A 101 14.86 1.39 -10.44
CA VAL A 101 14.40 2.58 -9.69
C VAL A 101 13.06 3.10 -10.21
N TRP A 102 12.79 2.93 -11.51
CA TRP A 102 11.50 3.30 -12.11
C TRP A 102 10.31 2.52 -11.53
N GLY A 103 10.53 1.29 -11.04
CA GLY A 103 9.50 0.48 -10.39
C GLY A 103 8.92 1.10 -9.12
N ILE A 104 9.72 1.89 -8.39
CA ILE A 104 9.25 2.63 -7.20
C ILE A 104 8.26 3.72 -7.60
N PHE A 105 8.60 4.52 -8.62
CA PHE A 105 7.74 5.59 -9.12
C PHE A 105 6.45 5.04 -9.73
N PHE A 106 6.54 3.90 -10.43
CA PHE A 106 5.39 3.22 -10.98
C PHE A 106 4.43 2.71 -9.89
N ALA A 107 4.96 2.08 -8.84
CA ALA A 107 4.15 1.62 -7.71
C ALA A 107 3.48 2.80 -6.98
N LEU A 108 4.22 3.90 -6.78
CA LEU A 108 3.69 5.12 -6.18
C LEU A 108 2.58 5.73 -7.04
N GLY A 109 2.74 5.77 -8.36
CA GLY A 109 1.74 6.29 -9.29
C GLY A 109 0.46 5.46 -9.30
N ILE A 110 0.57 4.12 -9.32
CA ILE A 110 -0.58 3.22 -9.22
C ILE A 110 -1.28 3.42 -7.88
N ASN A 111 -0.54 3.41 -6.77
CA ASN A 111 -1.10 3.66 -5.44
C ASN A 111 -1.86 5.00 -5.43
N PHE A 112 -1.26 6.07 -5.95
CA PHE A 112 -1.89 7.38 -6.00
C PHE A 112 -3.24 7.38 -6.74
N VAL A 113 -3.34 6.70 -7.88
CA VAL A 113 -4.58 6.60 -8.67
C VAL A 113 -5.63 5.74 -7.98
N PHE A 114 -5.23 4.58 -7.44
CA PHE A 114 -6.18 3.62 -6.85
C PHE A 114 -6.54 3.92 -5.38
N LEU A 115 -5.77 4.75 -4.68
CA LEU A 115 -5.99 5.09 -3.28
C LEU A 115 -7.29 5.88 -3.08
N ILE A 116 -7.61 6.85 -3.95
CA ILE A 116 -8.85 7.65 -3.86
C ILE A 116 -10.11 6.76 -3.89
N PRO A 117 -10.32 5.89 -4.90
CA PRO A 117 -11.48 5.02 -4.90
C PRO A 117 -11.44 4.04 -3.72
N LEU A 118 -10.32 3.37 -3.46
CA LEU A 118 -10.24 2.35 -2.40
C LEU A 118 -10.55 2.89 -1.01
N THR A 119 -10.04 4.07 -0.67
CA THR A 119 -10.30 4.71 0.63
C THR A 119 -11.77 5.15 0.76
N THR A 120 -12.40 5.60 -0.33
CA THR A 120 -13.81 5.99 -0.34
C THR A 120 -14.74 4.80 -0.06
N ILE A 121 -14.43 3.63 -0.61
CA ILE A 121 -15.18 2.39 -0.32
C ILE A 121 -14.93 1.93 1.10
N TYR A 122 -13.67 1.86 1.51
CA TYR A 122 -13.33 1.45 2.87
C TYR A 122 -14.07 2.31 3.90
N ALA A 123 -14.20 3.61 3.64
CA ALA A 123 -14.94 4.54 4.48
C ALA A 123 -16.46 4.28 4.55
N ARG A 124 -17.05 3.58 3.58
CA ARG A 124 -18.51 3.29 3.49
C ARG A 124 -18.88 1.85 3.81
N THR A 125 -18.17 0.89 3.24
CA THR A 125 -18.45 -0.54 3.40
C THR A 125 -17.72 -1.13 4.61
N GLY A 126 -16.67 -0.46 5.10
CA GLY A 126 -15.77 -1.01 6.11
C GLY A 126 -14.90 -2.16 5.59
N PHE A 127 -14.98 -2.48 4.29
CA PHE A 127 -14.24 -3.57 3.69
C PHE A 127 -12.94 -3.05 3.06
N ALA A 128 -11.80 -3.56 3.54
CA ALA A 128 -10.49 -3.21 3.00
C ALA A 128 -10.05 -4.22 1.93
N PHE A 129 -9.78 -3.74 0.73
CA PHE A 129 -9.18 -4.55 -0.33
C PHE A 129 -7.67 -4.37 -0.33
N GLY A 130 -6.94 -5.49 -0.33
CA GLY A 130 -5.50 -5.48 -0.54
C GLY A 130 -5.19 -5.30 -2.03
N LEU A 131 -4.42 -4.27 -2.38
CA LEU A 131 -3.89 -4.06 -3.73
C LEU A 131 -2.76 -5.03 -4.11
N ASN A 132 -2.39 -5.93 -3.20
CA ASN A 132 -1.34 -6.94 -3.37
C ASN A 132 -1.39 -7.63 -4.73
N VAL A 133 -2.55 -8.20 -5.09
CA VAL A 133 -2.70 -9.03 -6.30
C VAL A 133 -2.68 -8.16 -7.56
N LEU A 134 -3.28 -6.97 -7.51
CA LEU A 134 -3.31 -6.04 -8.65
C LEU A 134 -1.91 -5.47 -8.94
N VAL A 135 -1.20 -5.02 -7.90
CA VAL A 135 0.18 -4.54 -8.03
C VAL A 135 1.12 -5.66 -8.47
N GLU A 136 0.95 -6.87 -7.94
CA GLU A 136 1.72 -8.05 -8.35
C GLU A 136 1.51 -8.40 -9.83
N LEU A 137 0.29 -8.30 -10.36
CA LEU A 137 0.01 -8.51 -11.77
C LEU A 137 0.66 -7.43 -12.64
N ILE A 138 0.42 -6.16 -12.31
CA ILE A 138 0.88 -5.02 -13.12
C ILE A 138 2.42 -4.91 -13.10
N VAL A 139 3.05 -5.10 -11.94
CA VAL A 139 4.51 -5.07 -11.81
C VAL A 139 5.14 -6.36 -12.33
N GLY A 140 4.48 -7.51 -12.17
CA GLY A 140 4.91 -8.77 -12.76
C GLY A 140 4.99 -8.68 -14.28
N TYR A 141 4.09 -7.92 -14.91
CA TYR A 141 4.15 -7.57 -16.33
C TYR A 141 5.30 -6.61 -16.67
N ALA A 142 5.56 -5.61 -15.81
CA ALA A 142 6.59 -4.61 -16.07
C ALA A 142 8.04 -5.12 -15.88
N ILE A 143 8.26 -6.09 -14.99
CA ILE A 143 9.60 -6.64 -14.65
C ILE A 143 9.55 -8.17 -14.70
N PRO A 144 9.55 -8.78 -15.89
CA PRO A 144 9.53 -10.24 -16.01
C PRO A 144 10.90 -10.83 -15.62
N GLY A 145 10.89 -11.96 -14.90
CA GLY A 145 12.08 -12.77 -14.64
C GLY A 145 12.81 -12.52 -13.32
N ASN A 146 12.43 -11.50 -12.53
CA ASN A 146 13.01 -11.25 -11.21
C ASN A 146 11.96 -11.23 -10.09
N GLY A 147 11.82 -12.37 -9.39
CA GLY A 147 10.87 -12.52 -8.28
C GLY A 147 11.23 -11.75 -7.01
N LEU A 148 12.51 -11.44 -6.78
CA LEU A 148 12.93 -10.62 -5.63
C LEU A 148 12.57 -9.15 -5.85
N ALA A 149 12.74 -8.66 -7.09
CA ALA A 149 12.33 -7.32 -7.44
C ALA A 149 10.82 -7.14 -7.35
N LEU A 150 10.06 -8.14 -7.81
CA LEU A 150 8.62 -8.16 -7.67
C LEU A 150 8.18 -8.15 -6.19
N ALA A 151 8.81 -8.96 -5.35
CA ALA A 151 8.51 -9.02 -3.92
C ALA A 151 8.70 -7.66 -3.23
N PHE A 152 9.77 -6.94 -3.57
CA PHE A 152 10.07 -5.62 -3.00
C PHE A 152 9.05 -4.56 -3.43
N ILE A 153 8.75 -4.48 -4.72
CA ILE A 153 7.80 -3.49 -5.24
C ILE A 153 6.37 -3.80 -4.76
N LYS A 154 6.00 -5.08 -4.69
CA LYS A 154 4.73 -5.54 -4.09
C LYS A 154 4.62 -5.12 -2.63
N ALA A 155 5.67 -5.34 -1.84
CA ALA A 155 5.69 -4.95 -0.43
C ALA A 155 5.55 -3.43 -0.28
N LEU A 156 6.22 -2.64 -1.12
CA LEU A 156 6.07 -1.18 -1.12
C LEU A 156 4.64 -0.75 -1.44
N GLY A 157 4.06 -1.25 -2.53
CA GLY A 157 2.69 -0.89 -2.93
C GLY A 157 1.67 -1.25 -1.84
N TYR A 158 1.71 -2.47 -1.32
CA TYR A 158 0.77 -2.89 -0.29
C TYR A 158 0.87 -2.09 1.00
N ASN A 159 2.10 -1.79 1.46
CA ASN A 159 2.29 -1.03 2.70
C ASN A 159 1.88 0.43 2.52
N ILE A 160 2.13 1.06 1.36
CA ILE A 160 1.71 2.44 1.10
C ILE A 160 0.18 2.53 1.18
N ASP A 161 -0.53 1.64 0.49
CA ASP A 161 -2.00 1.62 0.52
C ASP A 161 -2.56 1.36 1.92
N GLY A 162 -2.02 0.36 2.64
CA GLY A 162 -2.47 0.01 3.98
C GLY A 162 -2.24 1.14 4.99
N GLN A 163 -1.07 1.78 4.95
CA GLN A 163 -0.78 2.91 5.82
C GLN A 163 -1.61 4.14 5.47
N ALA A 164 -1.88 4.38 4.18
CA ALA A 164 -2.76 5.46 3.77
C ALA A 164 -4.20 5.26 4.27
N GLN A 165 -4.75 4.04 4.18
CA GLN A 165 -6.08 3.73 4.69
C GLN A 165 -6.18 3.94 6.20
N ASN A 166 -5.19 3.46 6.97
CA ASN A 166 -5.12 3.67 8.41
C ASN A 166 -5.03 5.17 8.75
N PHE A 167 -4.18 5.91 8.04
CA PHE A 167 -4.01 7.35 8.25
C PHE A 167 -5.31 8.14 7.98
N VAL A 168 -6.04 7.80 6.91
CA VAL A 168 -7.35 8.41 6.62
C VAL A 168 -8.38 8.08 7.70
N ASN A 169 -8.36 6.84 8.22
CA ASN A 169 -9.24 6.44 9.32
C ASN A 169 -8.93 7.24 10.60
N ASP A 170 -7.65 7.38 10.95
CA ASP A 170 -7.19 8.16 12.09
C ASP A 170 -7.59 9.64 11.98
N LEU A 171 -7.46 10.24 10.80
CA LEU A 171 -7.89 11.62 10.55
C LEU A 171 -9.41 11.77 10.72
N LYS A 172 -10.19 10.81 10.24
CA LYS A 172 -11.65 10.80 10.41
C LYS A 172 -12.04 10.64 11.88
N GLN A 173 -11.38 9.75 12.61
CA GLN A 173 -11.61 9.58 14.05
C GLN A 173 -11.19 10.84 14.83
N GLY A 174 -10.06 11.45 14.49
CA GLY A 174 -9.61 12.73 15.05
C GLY A 174 -10.58 13.87 14.77
N HIS A 175 -11.19 13.88 13.59
CA HIS A 175 -12.24 14.82 13.22
C HIS A 175 -13.50 14.67 14.09
N TYR A 176 -13.96 13.44 14.32
CA TYR A 176 -15.10 13.19 15.20
C TYR A 176 -14.81 13.49 16.68
N ALA A 177 -13.59 13.17 17.14
CA ALA A 177 -13.13 13.44 18.50
C ALA A 177 -12.80 14.93 18.74
N LYS A 178 -12.80 15.76 17.69
CA LYS A 178 -12.49 17.20 17.75
C LYS A 178 -11.08 17.48 18.28
N LEU A 179 -10.13 16.61 17.92
CA LEU A 179 -8.73 16.76 18.32
C LEU A 179 -8.03 17.82 17.47
N PRO A 180 -7.18 18.67 18.07
CA PRO A 180 -6.43 19.68 17.31
C PRO A 180 -5.51 18.99 16.29
N PRO A 181 -5.62 19.27 14.97
CA PRO A 181 -4.89 18.56 13.91
C PRO A 181 -3.37 18.56 14.08
N ARG A 182 -2.80 19.67 14.57
CA ARG A 182 -1.36 19.78 14.84
C ARG A 182 -0.87 18.86 15.94
N ALA A 183 -1.68 18.59 16.96
CA ALA A 183 -1.31 17.67 18.02
C ALA A 183 -1.33 16.23 17.50
N VAL A 184 -2.38 15.87 16.73
CA VAL A 184 -2.52 14.54 16.12
C VAL A 184 -1.31 14.24 15.21
N TYR A 185 -0.93 15.17 14.33
CA TYR A 185 0.23 15.03 13.45
C TYR A 185 1.54 14.78 14.21
N ARG A 186 1.80 15.52 15.29
CA ARG A 186 3.01 15.35 16.12
C ARG A 186 3.05 13.99 16.82
N VAL A 187 1.91 13.55 17.35
CA VAL A 187 1.80 12.25 18.01
C VAL A 187 2.00 11.13 16.99
N GLN A 188 1.34 11.18 15.83
CA GLN A 188 1.51 10.18 14.77
C GLN A 188 2.96 10.06 14.32
N LEU A 189 3.66 11.17 14.09
CA LEU A 189 5.08 11.14 13.73
C LEU A 189 5.95 10.49 14.80
N LEU A 190 5.75 10.84 16.07
CA LEU A 190 6.49 10.26 17.19
C LEU A 190 6.21 8.76 17.32
N SER A 191 4.95 8.36 17.20
CA SER A 191 4.52 6.97 17.27
C SER A 191 5.13 6.12 16.16
N ILE A 192 5.13 6.61 14.91
CA ILE A 192 5.74 5.92 13.77
C ILE A 192 7.25 5.77 13.98
N PHE A 193 7.92 6.83 14.43
CA PHE A 193 9.35 6.79 14.69
C PHE A 193 9.71 5.73 15.72
N ILE A 194 9.03 5.72 16.88
CA ILE A 194 9.25 4.73 17.95
C ILE A 194 8.91 3.31 17.46
N SER A 195 7.77 3.16 16.78
CA SER A 195 7.31 1.86 16.26
C SER A 195 8.32 1.26 15.29
N SER A 196 8.92 2.06 14.41
CA SER A 196 9.95 1.61 13.47
C SER A 196 11.15 0.97 14.17
N PHE A 197 11.65 1.55 15.27
CA PHE A 197 12.78 0.97 16.01
C PHE A 197 12.39 -0.29 16.76
N ILE A 198 11.22 -0.29 17.41
CA ILE A 198 10.73 -1.46 18.14
C ILE A 198 10.54 -2.63 17.17
N GLN A 199 9.96 -2.39 16.00
CA GLN A 199 9.70 -3.43 15.01
C GLN A 199 11.01 -4.01 14.44
N LEU A 200 12.01 -3.16 14.15
CA LEU A 200 13.35 -3.62 13.75
C LEU A 200 14.05 -4.40 14.87
N GLY A 201 13.92 -3.96 16.12
CA GLY A 201 14.49 -4.63 17.29
C GLY A 201 13.90 -6.02 17.51
N ILE A 202 12.57 -6.14 17.41
CA ILE A 202 11.87 -7.43 17.50
C ILE A 202 12.29 -8.35 16.35
N LEU A 203 12.38 -7.83 15.12
CA LEU A 203 12.76 -8.62 13.97
C LEU A 203 14.21 -9.13 14.07
N ASN A 204 15.14 -8.27 14.52
CA ASN A 204 16.53 -8.67 14.78
C ASN A 204 16.62 -9.70 15.91
N PHE A 205 15.85 -9.53 16.98
CA PHE A 205 15.79 -10.49 18.09
C PHE A 205 15.26 -11.85 17.63
N GLN A 206 14.20 -11.89 16.82
CA GLN A 206 13.62 -13.12 16.30
C GLN A 206 14.59 -13.90 15.41
N ILE A 207 15.40 -13.20 14.60
CA ILE A 207 16.32 -13.82 13.64
C ILE A 207 17.67 -14.20 14.29
N ASN A 208 18.24 -13.33 15.13
CA ASN A 208 19.62 -13.48 15.62
C ASN A 208 19.76 -13.91 17.09
N GLY A 209 18.73 -13.72 17.94
CA GLY A 209 18.92 -13.73 19.40
C GLY A 209 17.97 -14.58 20.23
N GLY A 210 16.76 -14.89 19.75
CA GLY A 210 15.69 -15.42 20.62
C GLY A 210 15.20 -16.83 20.31
N ILE A 211 15.20 -17.25 19.03
CA ILE A 211 14.54 -18.50 18.59
C ILE A 211 15.52 -19.28 17.71
N LYS A 212 15.96 -20.44 18.20
CA LYS A 212 16.76 -21.38 17.40
C LYS A 212 15.89 -21.99 16.30
N ASP A 213 16.39 -22.01 15.07
CA ASP A 213 15.71 -22.55 13.88
C ASP A 213 14.36 -21.87 13.56
N TYR A 214 14.35 -20.52 13.54
CA TYR A 214 13.17 -19.72 13.20
C TYR A 214 12.61 -20.08 11.81
N CYS A 215 11.30 -20.35 11.72
CA CYS A 215 10.59 -20.84 10.52
C CYS A 215 10.98 -22.25 10.00
N GLU A 216 11.80 -23.03 10.71
CA GLU A 216 12.22 -24.36 10.27
C GLU A 216 11.24 -25.46 10.76
N PRO A 217 10.96 -26.52 9.98
CA PRO A 217 9.97 -27.53 10.35
C PRO A 217 10.29 -28.29 11.66
N GLY A 218 11.57 -28.31 12.05
CA GLY A 218 12.07 -28.99 13.26
C GLY A 218 12.09 -28.14 14.52
N ASN A 219 11.63 -26.89 14.48
CA ASN A 219 11.68 -25.99 15.64
C ASN A 219 10.82 -26.53 16.80
N THR A 220 11.43 -26.67 17.99
CA THR A 220 10.78 -27.14 19.22
C THR A 220 9.60 -26.26 19.65
N GLN A 221 9.62 -24.98 19.27
CA GLN A 221 8.57 -24.01 19.58
C GLN A 221 7.47 -23.93 18.50
N LYS A 222 7.55 -24.74 17.44
CA LYS A 222 6.58 -24.79 16.33
C LYS A 222 6.25 -23.43 15.69
N PHE A 223 7.22 -22.52 15.67
CA PHE A 223 7.09 -21.26 14.92
C PHE A 223 7.12 -21.55 13.41
N THR A 224 5.95 -21.78 12.84
CA THR A 224 5.75 -21.87 11.41
C THR A 224 5.52 -20.46 10.85
N CYS A 225 6.15 -20.13 9.72
CA CYS A 225 6.02 -18.81 9.09
C CYS A 225 5.22 -18.90 7.78
N PRO A 226 3.92 -19.23 7.85
CA PRO A 226 3.12 -19.44 6.67
C PRO A 226 2.98 -18.16 5.84
N SER A 227 2.77 -17.00 6.48
CA SER A 227 2.57 -15.71 5.78
C SER A 227 3.83 -15.27 5.00
N SER A 228 5.01 -15.35 5.61
CA SER A 228 6.27 -15.00 4.93
C SER A 228 6.58 -15.98 3.79
N ARG A 229 6.32 -17.28 3.99
CA ARG A 229 6.51 -18.30 2.95
C ARG A 229 5.53 -18.14 1.80
N THR A 230 4.26 -17.81 2.05
CA THR A 230 3.28 -17.58 0.98
C THR A 230 3.59 -16.29 0.22
N PHE A 231 3.99 -15.22 0.91
CA PHE A 231 4.38 -13.96 0.25
C PHE A 231 5.58 -14.14 -0.67
N TYR A 232 6.62 -14.84 -0.21
CA TYR A 232 7.80 -15.16 -1.01
C TYR A 232 7.47 -16.11 -2.17
N SER A 233 6.73 -17.19 -1.90
CA SER A 233 6.36 -18.17 -2.93
C SER A 233 5.49 -17.53 -4.02
N ALA A 234 4.54 -16.67 -3.66
CA ALA A 234 3.72 -15.93 -4.62
C ALA A 234 4.57 -14.99 -5.48
N SER A 235 5.50 -14.25 -4.87
CA SER A 235 6.35 -13.30 -5.61
C SER A 235 7.28 -14.00 -6.60
N VAL A 236 7.88 -15.14 -6.21
CA VAL A 236 8.69 -15.97 -7.10
C VAL A 236 7.83 -16.54 -8.24
N LEU A 237 6.63 -17.02 -7.90
CA LEU A 237 5.72 -17.63 -8.83
C LEU A 237 5.21 -16.65 -9.89
N TRP A 238 4.73 -15.47 -9.49
CA TRP A 238 4.28 -14.43 -10.41
C TRP A 238 5.42 -13.79 -11.20
N GLY A 239 6.60 -13.62 -10.59
CA GLY A 239 7.80 -13.14 -11.29
C GLY A 239 8.29 -14.09 -12.39
N LEU A 240 8.09 -15.40 -12.21
CA LEU A 240 8.50 -16.44 -13.18
C LEU A 240 7.38 -16.84 -14.17
N LEU A 241 6.11 -16.85 -13.75
CA LEU A 241 4.97 -17.22 -14.61
C LEU A 241 4.78 -16.21 -15.74
N VAL A 242 4.86 -14.92 -15.44
CA VAL A 242 4.72 -13.87 -16.46
C VAL A 242 5.81 -14.00 -17.53
N GLN A 243 7.03 -14.42 -17.15
CA GLN A 243 8.12 -14.66 -18.10
C GLN A 243 7.86 -15.85 -19.04
N LYS A 244 7.12 -16.87 -18.59
CA LYS A 244 6.79 -18.07 -19.40
C LYS A 244 5.65 -17.82 -20.38
N GLU A 245 4.60 -17.13 -19.97
CA GLU A 245 3.54 -16.68 -20.89
C GLU A 245 4.12 -15.73 -21.94
N PHE A 246 5.03 -14.83 -21.56
CA PHE A 246 5.70 -13.94 -22.51
C PHE A 246 6.63 -14.67 -23.49
N SER A 247 7.36 -15.70 -23.03
CA SER A 247 8.16 -16.56 -23.91
C SER A 247 7.30 -17.33 -24.91
N MET A 248 6.10 -17.79 -24.52
CA MET A 248 5.18 -18.44 -25.44
C MET A 248 4.57 -17.48 -26.48
N VAL A 249 4.31 -16.23 -26.10
CA VAL A 249 3.82 -15.19 -27.03
C VAL A 249 4.91 -14.73 -28.00
N TYR A 250 6.17 -14.64 -27.58
CA TYR A 250 7.30 -14.29 -28.47
C TYR A 250 7.80 -15.44 -29.36
N ILE A 251 7.48 -16.70 -29.05
CA ILE A 251 7.76 -17.86 -29.92
C ILE A 251 6.67 -18.03 -31.00
N GLN A 252 5.57 -17.28 -30.91
CA GLN A 252 4.47 -17.29 -31.87
C GLN A 252 4.47 -16.13 -32.88
N PHE A 253 5.54 -15.31 -32.93
CA PHE A 253 5.76 -14.28 -33.96
C PHE A 253 7.06 -14.51 -34.72
#